data_AF-A0AAP2UD20-F1
#
_entry.id   AF-A0AAP2UD20-F1
#
_cell.length_a   1.000
_cell.length_b   1.000
_cell.length_c   1.000
_cell.angle_alpha   90.00
_cell.angle_beta   90.00
_cell.angle_gamma   90.00
#
_symmetry.space_group_name_H-M   'P 1'
#
loop_
_entity.id
_entity.type
_entity.pdbx_description
1 polymer ?
#
loop_
_entity_poly.entity_id
_entity_poly.type
_entity_poly.pdbx_seq_one_letter_code
_entity_poly.pdbx_strand_id
1 'polypeptide(L)'
;MIKSRKDEIKEKSIDLHRYYPDKYKNNTYYDVPEEVADLLEKERKEENCSISQYRYYVKYTLDLNDYISRTYLLTNNSPESILKKSEEVEKQKLNEDIQMKNTEIIFCILDELNPIAKKRFLEYALEGKKIVEIAKEENVNHSSISRSLNHTRKSIIKKLDKKEFENRLLHMGIILFLKNESK
;
A
#
# COMPACT_ATOMS: atom_id res chain seq x y z
N MET A 1 25.68 -74.18 37.65
CA MET A 1 25.59 -74.31 36.17
C MET A 1 24.99 -73.02 35.64
N ILE A 2 25.82 -72.11 35.13
CA ILE A 2 25.35 -70.85 34.56
C ILE A 2 24.89 -71.14 33.13
N LYS A 3 23.58 -71.06 32.87
CA LYS A 3 23.01 -71.15 31.52
C LYS A 3 23.62 -70.02 30.68
N SER A 4 24.30 -70.37 29.59
CA SER A 4 24.80 -69.41 28.61
C SER A 4 23.60 -68.68 27.99
N ARG A 5 23.48 -67.37 28.24
CA ARG A 5 22.57 -66.45 27.54
C ARG A 5 23.05 -66.25 26.09
N LYS A 6 23.11 -67.33 25.31
CA LYS A 6 22.94 -67.22 23.85
C LYS A 6 21.44 -67.36 23.60
N ASP A 7 20.68 -66.43 24.15
CA ASP A 7 19.34 -66.17 23.64
C ASP A 7 19.57 -65.73 22.18
N GLU A 8 18.80 -66.29 21.25
CA GLU A 8 18.99 -66.20 19.80
C GLU A 8 19.13 -64.74 19.30
N ILE A 9 20.35 -64.22 19.26
CA ILE A 9 20.63 -62.92 18.65
C ILE A 9 20.39 -63.11 17.16
N LYS A 10 19.28 -62.59 16.65
CA LYS A 10 19.02 -62.55 15.21
C LYS A 10 20.07 -61.67 14.56
N GLU A 11 20.81 -62.25 13.62
CA GLU A 11 21.81 -61.55 12.82
C GLU A 11 21.23 -61.16 11.46
N LYS A 12 21.68 -60.03 10.94
CA LYS A 12 21.25 -59.45 9.68
C LYS A 12 22.48 -59.00 8.91
N SER A 13 22.56 -59.41 7.65
CA SER A 13 23.68 -59.03 6.78
C SER A 13 23.48 -57.61 6.27
N ILE A 14 24.46 -56.74 6.51
CA ILE A 14 24.46 -55.34 6.05
C ILE A 14 25.61 -55.08 5.08
N ASP A 15 25.41 -54.17 4.13
CA ASP A 15 26.46 -53.70 3.22
C ASP A 15 27.16 -52.46 3.79
N LEU A 16 28.44 -52.58 4.14
CA LEU A 16 29.24 -51.50 4.71
C LEU A 16 29.52 -50.36 3.73
N HIS A 17 29.54 -50.62 2.42
CA HIS A 17 29.70 -49.56 1.41
C HIS A 17 28.55 -48.54 1.48
N ARG A 18 27.36 -49.02 1.82
CA ARG A 18 26.13 -48.20 1.89
C ARG A 18 26.15 -47.17 3.02
N TYR A 19 26.87 -47.45 4.11
CA TYR A 19 26.98 -46.56 5.27
C TYR A 19 28.29 -45.78 5.29
N TYR A 20 29.39 -46.39 4.82
CA TYR A 20 30.72 -45.79 4.82
C TYR A 20 31.39 -45.87 3.44
N PRO A 21 30.83 -45.18 2.43
CA PRO A 21 31.31 -45.26 1.05
C PRO A 21 32.76 -44.76 0.89
N ASP A 22 33.23 -43.87 1.78
CA ASP A 22 34.59 -43.35 1.76
C ASP A 22 35.65 -44.38 2.15
N LYS A 23 35.27 -45.35 3.00
CA LYS A 23 36.18 -46.39 3.52
C LYS A 23 36.11 -47.68 2.72
N TYR A 24 34.91 -48.10 2.33
CA TYR A 24 34.68 -49.31 1.56
C TYR A 24 34.25 -48.87 0.17
N LYS A 25 35.07 -49.10 -0.87
CA LYS A 25 34.75 -48.71 -2.25
C LYS A 25 33.85 -49.72 -2.99
N ASN A 26 33.81 -50.95 -2.49
CA ASN A 26 33.03 -52.06 -3.06
C ASN A 26 32.08 -52.61 -2.00
N ASN A 27 30.97 -53.21 -2.44
CA ASN A 27 29.98 -53.82 -1.56
C ASN A 27 30.65 -54.87 -0.66
N THR A 28 30.59 -54.64 0.65
CA THR A 28 31.27 -55.47 1.66
C THR A 28 30.25 -55.85 2.71
N TYR A 29 29.84 -57.12 2.70
CA TYR A 29 28.80 -57.62 3.59
C TYR A 29 29.37 -58.07 4.92
N TYR A 30 28.67 -57.72 6.01
CA TYR A 30 29.03 -58.12 7.37
C TYR A 30 27.77 -58.44 8.17
N ASP A 31 27.82 -59.52 8.94
CA ASP A 31 26.68 -59.97 9.73
C ASP A 31 26.72 -59.31 11.11
N VAL A 32 25.64 -58.60 11.42
CA VAL A 32 25.51 -57.74 12.59
C VAL A 32 24.19 -58.08 13.30
N PRO A 33 24.11 -57.98 14.64
CA PRO A 33 22.84 -58.11 15.35
C PRO A 33 21.75 -57.21 14.78
N GLU A 34 20.52 -57.71 14.72
CA GLU A 34 19.35 -57.04 14.12
C GLU A 34 19.12 -55.65 14.73
N GLU A 35 19.29 -55.50 16.05
CA GLU A 35 19.17 -54.21 16.74
C GLU A 35 20.14 -53.15 16.19
N VAL A 36 21.39 -53.54 15.93
CA VAL A 36 22.43 -52.64 15.42
C VAL A 36 22.19 -52.33 13.94
N ALA A 37 21.76 -53.31 13.15
CA ALA A 37 21.41 -53.09 11.75
C ALA A 37 20.24 -52.12 11.58
N ASP A 38 19.23 -52.21 12.45
CA ASP A 38 18.06 -51.34 12.40
C ASP A 38 18.37 -49.91 12.89
N LEU A 39 19.24 -49.76 13.90
CA LEU A 39 19.76 -48.46 14.33
C LEU A 39 20.53 -47.76 13.20
N LEU A 40 21.44 -48.46 12.54
CA LEU A 40 22.22 -47.92 11.42
C LEU A 40 21.33 -47.45 10.26
N GLU A 41 20.29 -48.22 9.90
CA GLU A 41 19.38 -47.81 8.83
C GLU A 41 18.50 -46.62 9.22
N LYS A 42 18.15 -46.49 10.51
CA LYS A 42 17.41 -45.33 11.02
C LYS A 42 18.25 -44.05 10.91
N GLU A 43 19.48 -44.07 11.44
CA GLU A 43 20.38 -42.91 11.37
C GLU A 43 20.64 -42.48 9.92
N ARG A 44 20.91 -43.44 9.03
CA ARG A 44 21.11 -43.18 7.59
C ARG A 44 19.90 -42.49 6.95
N LYS A 45 18.68 -42.86 7.34
CA LYS A 45 17.45 -42.23 6.82
C LYS A 45 17.27 -40.82 7.35
N GLU A 46 17.57 -40.58 8.63
CA GLU A 46 17.50 -39.26 9.27
C GLU A 46 18.51 -38.28 8.67
N GLU A 47 19.75 -38.71 8.45
CA GLU A 47 20.79 -37.92 7.78
C GLU A 47 20.41 -37.58 6.34
N ASN A 48 19.93 -38.56 5.57
CA ASN A 48 19.48 -38.33 4.19
C ASN A 48 18.28 -37.37 4.12
N CYS A 49 17.35 -37.46 5.07
CA CYS A 49 16.24 -36.52 5.17
C CYS A 49 16.76 -35.09 5.42
N SER A 50 17.68 -34.94 6.37
CA SER A 50 18.29 -33.65 6.72
C SER A 50 19.08 -33.03 5.56
N ILE A 51 19.90 -33.84 4.88
CA ILE A 51 20.66 -33.40 3.70
C ILE A 51 19.72 -33.02 2.55
N SER A 52 18.63 -33.77 2.34
CA SER A 52 17.66 -33.47 1.29
C SER A 52 16.91 -32.16 1.58
N GLN A 53 16.52 -31.94 2.83
CA GLN A 53 15.93 -30.67 3.26
C GLN A 53 16.91 -29.51 3.09
N TYR A 54 18.17 -29.68 3.49
CA TYR A 54 19.19 -28.66 3.29
C TYR A 54 19.44 -28.35 1.81
N ARG A 55 19.55 -29.38 0.96
CA ARG A 55 19.71 -29.22 -0.49
C ARG A 55 18.50 -28.53 -1.12
N TYR A 56 17.28 -28.89 -0.71
CA TYR A 56 16.06 -28.23 -1.13
C TYR A 56 16.07 -26.76 -0.71
N TYR A 57 16.36 -26.49 0.56
CA TYR A 57 16.46 -25.14 1.11
C TYR A 57 17.50 -24.32 0.34
N VAL A 58 18.73 -24.79 0.19
CA VAL A 58 19.79 -24.09 -0.55
C VAL A 58 19.40 -23.85 -2.01
N LYS A 59 18.83 -24.86 -2.69
CA LYS A 59 18.43 -24.76 -4.10
C LYS A 59 17.37 -23.67 -4.32
N TYR A 60 16.39 -23.55 -3.43
CA TYR A 60 15.26 -22.62 -3.61
C TYR A 60 15.42 -21.31 -2.83
N THR A 61 16.36 -21.20 -1.88
CA THR A 61 16.64 -19.95 -1.14
C THR A 61 17.79 -19.13 -1.71
N LEU A 62 18.75 -19.73 -2.41
CA LEU A 62 19.76 -18.96 -3.13
C LEU A 62 19.15 -18.12 -4.26
N ASP A 63 18.14 -18.67 -4.95
CA ASP A 63 17.37 -17.91 -5.94
C ASP A 63 16.55 -16.77 -5.30
N LEU A 64 16.15 -16.88 -4.02
CA LEU A 64 15.41 -15.84 -3.30
C LEU A 64 16.23 -14.56 -3.06
N ASN A 65 17.56 -14.66 -2.89
CA ASN A 65 18.44 -13.49 -2.79
C ASN A 65 18.53 -12.68 -4.10
N ASP A 66 18.23 -13.31 -5.23
CA ASP A 66 18.17 -12.63 -6.52
C ASP A 66 16.90 -11.77 -6.63
N TYR A 67 15.79 -12.17 -5.99
CA TYR A 67 14.57 -11.35 -5.91
C TYR A 67 14.70 -10.19 -4.93
N ILE A 68 15.38 -10.35 -3.78
CA ILE A 68 15.63 -9.25 -2.84
C ILE A 68 16.49 -8.15 -3.48
N SER A 69 17.49 -8.56 -4.27
CA SER A 69 18.35 -7.64 -5.01
C SER A 69 17.60 -6.95 -6.16
N ARG A 70 16.71 -7.68 -6.85
CA ARG A 70 15.85 -7.11 -7.92
C ARG A 70 14.79 -6.16 -7.39
N THR A 71 14.17 -6.41 -6.24
CA THR A 71 13.14 -5.51 -5.68
C THR A 71 13.74 -4.19 -5.21
N TYR A 72 14.94 -4.19 -4.63
CA TYR A 72 15.63 -2.97 -4.21
C TYR A 72 16.05 -2.10 -5.41
N LEU A 73 16.47 -2.72 -6.52
CA LEU A 73 16.78 -2.03 -7.78
C LEU A 73 15.55 -1.50 -8.53
N LEU A 74 14.38 -2.12 -8.34
CA LEU A 74 13.11 -1.60 -8.89
C LEU A 74 12.63 -0.36 -8.12
N THR A 75 13.03 -0.19 -6.87
CA THR A 75 12.86 1.05 -6.10
C THR A 75 14.07 1.98 -6.24
N ASN A 76 14.46 2.30 -7.48
CA ASN A 76 15.37 3.41 -7.76
C ASN A 76 14.66 4.77 -7.51
N ASN A 77 14.17 4.98 -6.28
CA ASN A 77 13.80 6.31 -5.85
C ASN A 77 15.10 7.05 -5.51
N SER A 78 15.69 7.73 -6.49
CA SER A 78 16.75 8.72 -6.22
C SER A 78 16.26 9.67 -5.11
N PRO A 79 17.13 10.16 -4.20
CA PRO A 79 16.74 11.13 -3.17
C PRO A 79 15.95 12.32 -3.75
N GLU A 80 16.31 12.77 -4.95
CA GLU A 80 15.61 13.82 -5.68
C GLU A 80 14.15 13.44 -6.04
N SER A 81 13.91 12.18 -6.41
CA SER A 81 12.56 11.69 -6.73
C SER A 81 11.66 11.57 -5.49
N ILE A 82 12.25 11.28 -4.33
CA ILE A 82 11.51 11.23 -3.05
C ILE A 82 11.12 12.65 -2.64
N LEU A 83 12.05 13.60 -2.73
CA LEU A 83 11.80 15.02 -2.44
C LEU A 83 10.74 15.61 -3.36
N LYS A 84 10.79 15.33 -4.67
CA LYS A 84 9.76 15.76 -5.62
C LYS A 84 8.37 15.22 -5.25
N LYS A 85 8.27 13.95 -4.89
CA LYS A 85 7.00 13.35 -4.43
C LYS A 85 6.48 14.00 -3.15
N SER A 86 7.34 14.31 -2.17
CA SER A 86 6.89 15.01 -0.96
C SER A 86 6.42 16.43 -1.24
N GLU A 87 7.15 17.18 -2.09
CA GLU A 87 6.73 18.52 -2.50
C GLU A 87 5.42 18.51 -3.29
N GLU A 88 5.21 17.51 -4.15
CA GLU A 88 3.95 17.31 -4.87
C GLU A 88 2.79 17.04 -3.91
N VAL A 89 3.00 16.20 -2.90
CA VAL A 89 1.99 15.92 -1.86
C VAL A 89 1.69 17.18 -1.03
N GLU A 90 2.69 17.97 -0.66
CA GLU A 90 2.48 19.23 0.07
C GLU A 90 1.71 20.25 -0.78
N LYS A 91 2.05 20.38 -2.07
CA LYS A 91 1.31 21.23 -3.01
C LYS A 91 -0.13 20.76 -3.18
N GLN A 92 -0.37 19.45 -3.23
CA GLN A 92 -1.72 18.88 -3.29
C GLN A 92 -2.53 19.25 -2.05
N LYS A 93 -1.97 19.04 -0.85
CA LYS A 93 -2.62 19.42 0.42
C LYS A 93 -2.94 20.91 0.48
N LEU A 94 -1.99 21.76 0.10
CA LEU A 94 -2.21 23.21 0.06
C LEU A 94 -3.33 23.59 -0.92
N ASN A 95 -3.38 22.94 -2.08
CA ASN A 95 -4.45 23.14 -3.06
C ASN A 95 -5.80 22.67 -2.53
N GLU A 96 -5.86 21.54 -1.84
CA GLU A 96 -7.08 21.02 -1.19
C GLU A 96 -7.59 22.00 -0.12
N ASP A 97 -6.70 22.52 0.74
CA ASP A 97 -7.04 23.51 1.76
C ASP A 97 -7.58 24.81 1.15
N ILE A 98 -6.97 25.28 0.07
CA ILE A 98 -7.44 26.47 -0.68
C ILE A 98 -8.82 26.19 -1.28
N GLN A 99 -9.02 25.02 -1.88
CA GLN A 99 -10.31 24.62 -2.45
C GLN A 99 -11.39 24.59 -1.37
N MET A 100 -11.13 23.96 -0.23
CA MET A 100 -12.06 23.89 0.90
C MET A 100 -12.47 25.29 1.37
N LYS A 101 -11.50 26.18 1.62
CA LYS A 101 -11.77 27.59 1.99
C LYS A 101 -12.60 28.31 0.92
N ASN A 102 -12.30 28.11 -0.36
CA ASN A 102 -13.07 28.70 -1.45
C ASN A 102 -14.51 28.19 -1.48
N THR A 103 -14.73 26.90 -1.20
CA THR A 103 -16.10 26.35 -1.11
C THR A 103 -16.88 26.99 0.03
N GLU A 104 -16.29 27.12 1.22
CA GLU A 104 -16.92 27.75 2.39
C GLU A 104 -17.33 29.20 2.09
N ILE A 105 -16.45 29.95 1.42
CA ILE A 105 -16.70 31.33 1.00
C ILE A 105 -17.88 31.40 0.04
N ILE A 106 -17.91 30.51 -0.96
CA ILE A 106 -19.00 30.46 -1.95
C ILE A 106 -20.32 30.11 -1.24
N PHE A 107 -20.33 29.18 -0.29
CA PHE A 107 -21.52 28.84 0.49
C PHE A 107 -22.02 30.04 1.31
N CYS A 108 -21.13 30.74 2.01
CA CYS A 108 -21.49 31.98 2.72
C CYS A 108 -22.14 33.01 1.79
N ILE A 109 -21.56 33.20 0.59
CA ILE A 109 -22.12 34.12 -0.39
C ILE A 109 -23.51 33.67 -0.82
N LEU A 110 -23.69 32.37 -1.12
CA LEU A 110 -24.96 31.81 -1.58
C LEU A 110 -26.07 31.91 -0.53
N ASP A 111 -25.75 31.86 0.76
CA ASP A 111 -26.71 32.08 1.85
C ASP A 111 -27.27 33.50 1.88
N GLU A 112 -26.49 34.49 1.44
CA GLU A 112 -26.94 35.88 1.31
C GLU A 112 -27.81 36.12 0.06
N LEU A 113 -27.84 35.19 -0.89
CA LEU A 113 -28.65 35.30 -2.11
C LEU A 113 -30.10 34.83 -1.87
N ASN A 114 -30.97 35.14 -2.82
CA ASN A 114 -32.33 34.61 -2.84
C ASN A 114 -32.31 33.06 -2.79
N PRO A 115 -33.10 32.41 -1.92
CA PRO A 115 -33.11 30.95 -1.77
C PRO A 115 -33.36 30.20 -3.08
N ILE A 116 -34.15 30.76 -3.99
CA ILE A 116 -34.40 30.17 -5.32
C ILE A 116 -33.14 30.23 -6.19
N ALA A 117 -32.42 31.36 -6.14
CA ALA A 117 -31.18 31.53 -6.90
C ALA A 117 -30.06 30.62 -6.36
N LYS A 118 -30.01 30.42 -5.03
CA LYS A 118 -29.15 29.43 -4.37
C LYS A 118 -29.49 28.01 -4.83
N LYS A 119 -30.76 27.61 -4.73
CA LYS A 119 -31.24 26.27 -5.14
C LYS A 119 -30.84 25.97 -6.58
N ARG A 120 -31.20 26.83 -7.52
CA ARG A 120 -30.88 26.68 -8.95
C ARG A 120 -29.37 26.55 -9.21
N PHE A 121 -28.56 27.32 -8.48
CA PHE A 121 -27.10 27.27 -8.62
C PHE A 121 -26.51 25.97 -8.11
N LEU A 122 -27.00 25.44 -6.98
CA LEU A 122 -26.56 24.15 -6.43
C LEU A 122 -26.97 22.98 -7.34
N GLU A 123 -28.21 22.97 -7.83
CA GLU A 123 -28.69 21.97 -8.80
C GLU A 123 -27.87 21.97 -10.10
N TYR A 124 -27.48 23.15 -10.58
CA TYR A 124 -26.66 23.26 -11.78
C TYR A 124 -25.19 22.89 -11.53
N ALA A 125 -24.58 23.37 -10.44
CA ALA A 125 -23.14 23.26 -10.21
C ALA A 125 -22.71 21.98 -9.48
N LEU A 126 -23.51 21.48 -8.52
CA LEU A 126 -23.20 20.29 -7.73
C LEU A 126 -23.90 19.05 -8.30
N GLU A 127 -25.19 19.13 -8.61
CA GLU A 127 -25.96 17.99 -9.13
C GLU A 127 -25.80 17.81 -10.65
N GLY A 128 -25.28 18.83 -11.35
CA GLY A 128 -25.04 18.78 -12.79
C GLY A 128 -26.31 18.78 -13.65
N LYS A 129 -27.46 19.20 -13.09
CA LYS A 129 -28.73 19.29 -13.84
C LYS A 129 -28.62 20.29 -14.98
N LYS A 130 -29.24 19.96 -16.12
CA LYS A 130 -29.32 20.88 -17.25
C LYS A 130 -30.32 21.99 -16.94
N ILE A 131 -30.08 23.19 -17.46
CA ILE A 131 -30.99 24.33 -17.31
C ILE A 131 -32.43 23.99 -17.77
N VAL A 132 -32.57 23.12 -18.78
CA VAL A 132 -33.87 22.64 -19.28
C VAL A 132 -34.58 21.73 -18.26
N GLU A 133 -33.84 20.92 -17.50
CA GLU A 133 -34.40 20.04 -16.47
C GLU A 133 -34.89 20.86 -15.29
N ILE A 134 -34.08 21.80 -14.80
CA ILE A 134 -34.47 22.75 -13.74
C ILE A 134 -35.68 23.58 -14.17
N ALA A 135 -35.75 23.98 -15.45
CA ALA A 135 -36.89 24.70 -16.04
C ALA A 135 -38.19 23.91 -15.97
N LYS A 136 -38.13 22.61 -16.27
CA LYS A 136 -39.28 21.71 -16.21
C LYS A 136 -39.71 21.47 -14.76
N GLU A 137 -38.77 21.24 -13.84
CA GLU A 137 -39.06 21.02 -12.42
C GLU A 137 -39.73 22.23 -11.77
N GLU A 138 -39.26 23.44 -12.07
CA GLU A 138 -39.83 24.68 -11.52
C GLU A 138 -41.00 25.23 -12.35
N ASN A 139 -41.32 24.64 -13.52
CA ASN A 139 -42.29 25.15 -14.49
C ASN A 139 -42.02 26.60 -14.93
N VAL A 140 -40.75 26.95 -15.14
CA VAL A 140 -40.30 28.29 -15.54
C VAL A 140 -39.61 28.23 -16.90
N ASN A 141 -39.69 29.31 -17.68
CA ASN A 141 -38.94 29.42 -18.94
C ASN A 141 -37.41 29.29 -18.71
N HIS A 142 -36.73 28.52 -19.54
CA HIS A 142 -35.27 28.30 -19.54
C HIS A 142 -34.46 29.62 -19.48
N SER A 143 -34.90 30.67 -20.18
CA SER A 143 -34.24 31.98 -20.17
C SER A 143 -34.21 32.62 -18.78
N SER A 144 -35.21 32.36 -17.94
CA SER A 144 -35.27 32.86 -16.56
C SER A 144 -34.17 32.22 -15.71
N ILE A 145 -33.98 30.91 -15.83
CA ILE A 145 -32.96 30.17 -15.08
C ILE A 145 -31.57 30.58 -15.55
N SER A 146 -31.37 30.70 -16.87
CA SER A 146 -30.09 31.20 -17.42
C SER A 146 -29.75 32.60 -16.88
N ARG A 147 -30.72 33.53 -16.86
CA ARG A 147 -30.53 34.86 -16.25
C ARG A 147 -30.24 34.79 -14.76
N SER A 148 -30.95 33.93 -14.03
CA SER A 148 -30.74 33.69 -12.60
C SER A 148 -29.31 33.22 -12.32
N LEU A 149 -28.85 32.18 -13.02
CA LEU A 149 -27.50 31.63 -12.88
C LEU A 149 -26.42 32.65 -13.25
N ASN A 150 -26.62 33.40 -14.33
CA ASN A 150 -25.69 34.47 -14.74
C ASN A 150 -25.62 35.59 -13.71
N HIS A 151 -26.75 35.95 -13.08
CA HIS A 151 -26.77 36.94 -12.01
C HIS A 151 -26.07 36.42 -10.76
N THR A 152 -26.35 35.18 -10.33
CA THR A 152 -25.66 34.53 -9.20
C THR A 152 -24.15 34.48 -9.43
N ARG A 153 -23.70 34.06 -10.62
CA ARG A 153 -22.27 34.02 -10.98
C ARG A 153 -21.63 35.40 -10.91
N LYS A 154 -22.26 36.44 -11.45
CA LYS A 154 -21.76 37.82 -11.36
C LYS A 154 -21.69 38.31 -9.92
N SER A 155 -22.68 37.94 -9.09
CA SER A 155 -22.71 38.30 -7.66
C SER A 155 -21.56 37.65 -6.90
N ILE A 156 -21.29 36.37 -7.15
CA ILE A 156 -20.16 35.63 -6.57
C ILE A 156 -18.83 36.29 -6.99
N ILE A 157 -18.61 36.50 -8.29
CA ILE A 157 -17.38 37.14 -8.80
C ILE A 157 -17.19 38.52 -8.17
N LYS A 158 -18.24 39.36 -8.16
CA LYS A 158 -18.17 40.70 -7.58
C LYS A 158 -17.86 40.68 -6.08
N LYS A 159 -18.37 39.70 -5.33
CA LYS A 159 -18.10 39.56 -3.89
C LYS A 159 -16.72 38.98 -3.61
N LEU A 160 -16.19 38.13 -4.50
CA LEU A 160 -14.81 37.64 -4.47
C LEU A 160 -13.79 38.72 -4.84
N ASP A 161 -14.09 39.58 -5.82
CA ASP A 161 -13.22 40.66 -6.30
C ASP A 161 -13.13 41.86 -5.34
N LYS A 162 -14.04 41.95 -4.36
CA LYS A 162 -13.96 43.00 -3.35
C LYS A 162 -12.79 42.70 -2.41
N LYS A 163 -11.86 43.67 -2.32
CA LYS A 163 -10.87 43.92 -1.24
C LYS A 163 -11.31 43.60 0.21
N GLU A 164 -12.59 43.36 0.46
CA GLU A 164 -13.14 42.91 1.74
C GLU A 164 -12.62 41.53 2.19
N PHE A 165 -12.23 40.63 1.27
CA PHE A 165 -11.60 39.36 1.67
C PHE A 165 -10.17 39.55 2.22
N GLU A 166 -9.39 40.49 1.65
CA GLU A 166 -8.10 40.89 2.20
C GLU A 166 -8.24 41.53 3.61
N ASN A 167 -9.27 42.36 3.82
CA ASN A 167 -9.52 43.00 5.12
C ASN A 167 -10.06 42.05 6.20
N ARG A 168 -10.85 41.02 5.84
CA ARG A 168 -11.29 39.99 6.80
C ARG A 168 -10.13 39.08 7.24
N LEU A 169 -9.19 38.79 6.34
CA LEU A 169 -7.93 38.09 6.66
C LEU A 169 -6.99 38.96 7.53
N LEU A 170 -6.99 40.28 7.36
CA LEU A 170 -6.30 41.23 8.24
C LEU A 170 -6.88 41.21 9.67
N HIS A 171 -8.21 41.23 9.82
CA HIS A 171 -8.88 41.23 11.13
C HIS A 171 -8.74 39.90 11.90
N MET A 172 -8.51 38.78 11.21
CA MET A 172 -8.22 37.48 11.84
C MET A 172 -6.74 37.32 12.27
N GLY A 173 -5.89 38.34 12.10
CA GLY A 173 -4.50 38.33 12.57
C GLY A 173 -3.52 37.50 11.75
N ILE A 174 -3.96 36.94 10.61
CA ILE A 174 -3.16 35.98 9.81
C ILE A 174 -2.07 36.69 9.00
N ILE A 175 -2.27 37.95 8.59
CA ILE A 175 -1.32 38.68 7.73
C ILE A 175 -0.11 39.25 8.51
N LEU A 176 -0.23 39.49 9.82
CA LEU A 176 0.91 39.90 10.67
C LEU A 176 1.96 38.79 10.78
N PHE A 177 1.53 37.53 10.73
CA PHE A 177 2.42 36.36 10.69
C PHE A 177 3.20 36.28 9.38
N LEU A 178 2.55 36.61 8.25
CA LEU A 178 3.18 36.58 6.91
C LEU A 178 4.13 37.75 6.61
N LYS A 179 4.02 38.87 7.33
CA LYS A 179 4.86 40.07 7.11
C LYS A 179 6.10 40.15 8.03
N ASN A 180 6.18 39.32 9.07
CA ASN A 180 7.27 39.36 10.04
C ASN A 180 8.48 38.49 9.66
N GLU A 181 8.40 37.67 8.61
CA GLU A 181 9.54 36.87 8.13
C GLU A 181 10.39 37.56 7.05
N SER A 182 10.07 38.81 6.69
CA SER A 182 10.97 39.63 5.86
C SER A 182 11.81 40.57 6.74
N LYS A 183 12.74 40.01 7.52
CA LYS A 183 13.94 40.69 8.01
C LYS A 183 15.07 39.70 8.27
#